data_AF-A0A6C0NEK6-F1
#
_entry.id   AF-A0A6C0NEK6-F1
#
_cell.length_a   1.000
_cell.length_b   1.000
_cell.length_c   1.000
_cell.angle_alpha   90.00
_cell.angle_beta   90.00
_cell.angle_gamma   90.00
#
_symmetry.space_group_name_H-M   'P 1'
#
loop_
_entity.id
_entity.type
_entity.pdbx_description
1 polymer ?
#
loop_
_entity_poly.entity_id
_entity_poly.type
_entity_poly.pdbx_seq_one_letter_code
_entity_poly.pdbx_strand_id
1 'polypeptide(L)'
;MSNIFKLGVVPLVVLGGYSLLFYPGHDDIPEKQARHWVNDCRLVEKNIDNGFFSSEQNRLQCGDVVENVNAADYDHVMNGNKSITISELIKEIFSE
;
A
#
# COMPACT_ATOMS: atom_id res chain seq x y z
N MET A 1 -1.74 -31.81 -32.40
CA MET A 1 -1.63 -31.31 -31.01
C MET A 1 -0.57 -30.23 -30.83
N SER A 2 0.47 -30.10 -31.65
CA SER A 2 1.60 -29.15 -31.43
C SER A 2 1.26 -27.65 -31.57
N ASN A 3 0.33 -27.27 -32.45
CA ASN A 3 0.07 -25.85 -32.75
C ASN A 3 -0.82 -25.15 -31.72
N ILE A 4 -1.68 -25.88 -31.02
CA ILE A 4 -2.56 -25.32 -29.97
C ILE A 4 -1.72 -24.88 -28.75
N PHE A 5 -0.71 -25.66 -28.38
CA PHE A 5 0.24 -25.28 -27.32
C PHE A 5 1.04 -24.03 -27.69
N LYS A 6 1.45 -23.88 -28.96
CA LYS A 6 2.17 -22.68 -29.43
C LYS A 6 1.28 -21.43 -29.49
N LEU A 7 0.02 -21.57 -29.91
CA LEU A 7 -0.90 -20.43 -30.05
C LEU A 7 -1.50 -19.97 -28.71
N GLY A 8 -1.62 -20.87 -27.72
CA GLY A 8 -2.27 -20.58 -26.44
C GLY A 8 -1.32 -20.48 -25.26
N VAL A 9 -0.38 -21.42 -25.08
CA VAL A 9 0.43 -21.49 -23.85
C VAL A 9 1.56 -20.48 -23.87
N VAL A 10 2.25 -20.33 -25.01
CA VAL A 10 3.36 -19.39 -25.16
C VAL A 10 2.93 -17.94 -24.86
N PRO A 11 1.85 -17.38 -25.46
CA PRO A 11 1.45 -16.02 -25.16
C PRO A 11 0.97 -15.84 -23.71
N LEU A 12 0.33 -16.84 -23.11
CA LEU A 12 -0.09 -16.78 -21.70
C LEU A 12 1.11 -16.74 -20.74
N VAL A 13 2.16 -17.54 -21.01
CA VAL A 13 3.38 -17.53 -20.21
C VAL A 13 4.14 -16.22 -20.39
N VAL A 14 4.19 -15.68 -21.62
CA VAL A 14 4.82 -14.39 -21.89
C VAL A 14 4.05 -13.25 -21.21
N LEU A 15 2.71 -13.22 -21.28
CA LEU A 15 1.88 -12.21 -20.62
C LEU A 15 1.97 -12.33 -19.09
N GLY A 16 1.85 -13.52 -18.53
CA GLY A 16 1.96 -13.74 -17.09
C GLY A 16 3.35 -13.41 -16.55
N GLY A 17 4.40 -13.81 -17.28
CA GLY A 17 5.78 -13.47 -16.95
C GLY A 17 6.07 -11.98 -17.06
N TYR A 18 5.55 -11.31 -18.10
CA TYR A 18 5.65 -9.86 -18.25
C TYR A 18 4.95 -9.13 -17.10
N SER A 19 3.71 -9.50 -16.78
CA SER A 19 3.02 -8.91 -15.63
C SER A 19 3.81 -9.08 -14.34
N LEU A 20 4.36 -10.27 -14.05
CA LEU A 20 5.17 -10.50 -12.86
C LEU A 20 6.48 -9.69 -12.84
N LEU A 21 7.16 -9.54 -13.99
CA LEU A 21 8.42 -8.80 -14.08
C LEU A 21 8.22 -7.28 -14.03
N PHE A 22 7.09 -6.80 -14.56
CA PHE A 22 6.75 -5.38 -14.64
C PHE A 22 5.64 -4.98 -13.67
N TYR A 23 5.32 -5.82 -12.69
CA TYR A 23 4.44 -5.44 -11.60
C TYR A 23 5.13 -4.27 -10.88
N PRO A 24 4.58 -3.05 -10.94
CA PRO A 24 5.14 -1.96 -10.16
C PRO A 24 5.05 -2.42 -8.70
N GLY A 25 6.21 -2.56 -8.07
CA GLY A 25 6.28 -2.78 -6.63
C GLY A 25 5.50 -1.67 -5.94
N HIS A 26 4.79 -2.02 -4.87
CA HIS A 26 4.12 -1.07 -3.98
C HIS A 26 5.04 0.14 -3.80
N ASP A 27 4.58 1.34 -4.17
CA ASP A 27 5.39 2.54 -4.14
C ASP A 27 5.85 2.78 -2.69
N ASP A 28 7.08 2.37 -2.38
CA ASP A 28 7.68 2.60 -1.08
C ASP A 28 7.78 4.11 -0.87
N ILE A 29 7.05 4.61 0.14
CA ILE A 29 7.02 6.03 0.46
C ILE A 29 8.44 6.47 0.76
N PRO A 30 8.96 7.52 0.09
CA PRO A 30 10.33 7.94 0.29
C PRO A 30 10.57 8.31 1.75
N GLU A 31 11.66 7.81 2.34
CA GLU A 31 11.98 7.95 3.77
C GLU A 31 11.99 9.42 4.24
N LYS A 32 12.31 10.36 3.34
CA LYS A 32 12.25 11.80 3.60
C LYS A 32 10.82 12.28 3.84
N GLN A 33 9.87 11.77 3.08
CA GLN A 33 8.45 12.12 3.19
C GLN A 33 7.84 11.48 4.43
N ALA A 34 8.19 10.23 4.73
CA ALA A 34 7.82 9.59 5.97
C ALA A 34 8.29 10.40 7.21
N ARG A 35 9.55 10.85 7.21
CA ARG A 35 10.07 11.71 8.29
C ARG A 35 9.37 13.07 8.39
N HIS A 36 9.03 13.67 7.26
CA HIS A 36 8.28 14.93 7.24
C HIS A 36 6.92 14.78 7.92
N TRP A 37 6.19 13.71 7.60
CA TRP A 37 4.89 13.45 8.22
C TRP A 37 4.96 13.14 9.71
N VAL A 38 6.03 12.51 10.18
CA VAL A 38 6.20 12.16 11.60
C VAL A 38 6.63 13.35 12.45
N ASN A 39 7.55 14.18 11.95
CA ASN A 39 8.17 15.23 12.75
C ASN A 39 7.47 16.58 12.59
N ASP A 40 7.01 16.90 11.39
CA ASP A 40 6.56 18.25 11.04
C ASP A 40 5.04 18.37 10.93
N CYS A 41 4.34 17.24 10.84
CA CYS A 41 2.90 17.20 10.59
C CYS A 41 2.11 16.67 11.78
N ARG A 42 0.94 17.26 12.01
CA ARG A 42 -0.06 16.79 12.97
C ARG A 42 -1.28 16.25 12.23
N LEU A 43 -1.76 15.07 12.62
CA LEU A 43 -3.04 14.56 12.14
C LEU A 43 -4.20 15.43 12.66
N VAL A 44 -4.95 16.02 11.74
CA VAL A 44 -6.13 16.84 12.04
C VAL A 44 -7.40 16.02 11.89
N GLU A 45 -7.48 15.24 10.81
CA GLU A 45 -8.67 14.44 10.51
C GLU A 45 -8.26 13.12 9.86
N LYS A 46 -8.80 12.02 10.38
CA LYS A 46 -8.55 10.66 9.86
C LYS A 46 -9.73 10.25 8.99
N ASN A 47 -9.45 9.56 7.90
CA ASN A 47 -10.46 8.89 7.07
C ASN A 47 -11.51 9.88 6.51
N ILE A 48 -11.03 10.87 5.76
CA ILE A 48 -11.89 11.69 4.91
C ILE A 48 -12.29 10.83 3.71
N ASP A 49 -13.57 10.54 3.69
CA ASP A 49 -14.21 9.75 2.66
C ASP A 49 -14.32 10.60 1.38
N ASN A 50 -13.49 10.29 0.37
CA ASN A 50 -13.48 11.01 -0.91
C ASN A 50 -14.44 10.39 -1.94
N GLY A 51 -15.41 9.61 -1.47
CA GLY A 51 -16.45 8.96 -2.25
C GLY A 51 -16.19 7.48 -2.51
N PHE A 52 -17.23 6.78 -2.96
CA PHE A 52 -17.32 5.31 -3.01
C PHE A 52 -16.21 4.58 -3.81
N PHE A 53 -15.47 5.29 -4.67
CA PHE A 53 -14.36 4.73 -5.47
C PHE A 53 -12.99 5.33 -5.13
N SER A 54 -12.90 6.19 -4.13
CA SER A 54 -11.66 6.86 -3.73
C SER A 54 -11.16 6.25 -2.42
N SER A 55 -9.87 5.96 -2.34
CA SER A 55 -9.26 5.54 -1.08
C SER A 55 -9.41 6.63 -0.02
N GLU A 56 -9.64 6.19 1.22
CA GLU A 56 -9.72 7.04 2.41
C GLU A 56 -8.46 7.91 2.53
N GLN A 57 -8.63 9.22 2.78
CA GLN A 57 -7.51 10.14 2.92
C GLN A 57 -7.45 10.72 4.33
N ASN A 58 -6.26 10.76 4.92
CA ASN A 58 -6.00 11.45 6.17
C ASN A 58 -5.57 12.89 5.85
N ARG A 59 -6.06 13.84 6.65
CA ARG A 59 -5.67 15.24 6.57
C ARG A 59 -4.63 15.57 7.62
N LEU A 60 -3.43 15.87 7.16
CA LEU A 60 -2.30 16.30 7.95
C LEU A 60 -2.18 17.83 7.90
N GLN A 61 -1.83 18.44 9.01
CA GLN A 61 -1.48 19.85 9.09
C GLN A 61 0.00 19.97 9.43
N CYS A 62 0.79 20.39 8.45
CA CYS A 62 2.23 20.55 8.52
C CYS A 62 2.53 22.05 8.60
N GLY A 63 2.54 22.60 9.82
CA GLY A 63 2.61 24.05 10.04
C GLY A 63 1.36 24.78 9.54
N ASP A 64 1.51 25.65 8.54
CA ASP A 64 0.41 26.44 7.95
C ASP A 64 -0.25 25.76 6.74
N VAL A 65 0.26 24.59 6.31
CA VAL A 65 -0.24 23.87 5.13
C VAL A 65 -1.01 22.63 5.56
N VAL A 66 -2.12 22.39 4.88
CA VAL A 66 -2.94 21.19 5.04
C VAL A 66 -2.70 20.27 3.84
N GLU A 67 -2.17 19.08 4.12
CA GLU A 67 -1.88 18.06 3.12
C GLU A 67 -2.81 16.86 3.28
N ASN A 68 -3.37 16.38 2.16
CA ASN A 68 -4.16 15.15 2.12
C ASN A 68 -3.24 14.00 1.71
N VAL A 69 -3.14 12.99 2.58
CA VAL A 69 -2.34 11.79 2.35
C VAL A 69 -3.25 10.57 2.37
N ASN A 70 -2.91 9.51 1.64
CA ASN A 70 -3.66 8.27 1.71
C ASN A 70 -3.57 7.68 3.13
N ALA A 71 -4.70 7.25 3.68
CA ALA A 71 -4.76 6.72 5.03
C ALA A 71 -3.88 5.47 5.21
N ALA A 72 -3.82 4.61 4.19
CA ALA A 72 -3.02 3.39 4.23
C ALA A 72 -1.51 3.70 4.29
N ASP A 73 -1.07 4.65 3.48
CA ASP A 73 0.32 5.12 3.39
C ASP A 73 0.79 5.77 4.69
N TYR A 74 -0.06 6.62 5.27
CA TYR A 74 0.19 7.24 6.56
C TYR A 74 0.24 6.22 7.69
N ASP A 75 -0.69 5.26 7.71
CA ASP A 75 -0.73 4.21 8.72
C ASP A 75 0.49 3.28 8.61
N HIS A 76 0.95 2.97 7.40
CA HIS A 76 2.18 2.21 7.17
C HIS A 76 3.42 2.92 7.74
N VAL A 77 3.52 4.24 7.56
CA VAL A 77 4.62 5.06 8.11
C VAL A 77 4.54 5.15 9.64
N MET A 78 3.35 5.44 10.17
CA MET A 78 3.15 5.60 11.62
C MET A 78 3.30 4.30 12.39
N ASN A 79 2.89 3.18 11.79
CA ASN A 79 3.07 1.84 12.34
C ASN A 79 4.46 1.28 12.05
N GLY A 80 5.35 2.03 11.38
CA GLY A 80 6.77 1.69 11.24
C GLY A 80 7.01 0.31 10.64
N ASN A 81 6.32 -0.03 9.54
CA ASN A 81 6.38 -1.36 8.94
C ASN A 81 6.05 -2.49 9.95
N LYS A 82 5.11 -2.23 10.89
CA LYS A 82 4.42 -3.30 11.59
C LYS A 82 3.45 -3.95 10.60
N SER A 83 4.00 -4.63 9.60
CA SER A 83 3.29 -5.71 8.92
C SER A 83 2.81 -6.59 10.05
N ILE A 84 1.49 -6.64 10.27
CA ILE A 84 0.90 -7.59 11.21
C ILE A 84 1.38 -8.94 10.72
N THR A 85 2.39 -9.47 11.38
CA THR A 85 3.04 -10.69 10.94
C THR A 85 1.98 -11.76 11.17
N ILE A 86 1.85 -12.72 10.26
CA ILE A 86 0.92 -13.85 10.46
C ILE A 86 1.16 -14.49 11.85
N SER A 87 2.39 -14.39 12.37
CA SER A 87 2.79 -14.73 13.74
C SER A 87 2.04 -13.99 14.86
N GLU A 88 1.68 -12.72 14.68
CA GLU A 88 0.93 -11.91 15.65
C GLU A 88 -0.56 -12.29 15.63
N LEU A 89 -1.14 -12.50 14.44
CA LEU A 89 -2.51 -13.04 14.30
C LEU A 89 -2.65 -14.45 14.86
N ILE A 90 -1.65 -15.33 14.65
CA ILE A 90 -1.66 -16.69 15.19
C ILE A 90 -1.66 -16.65 16.72
N LYS A 91 -0.91 -15.76 17.36
CA LYS A 91 -0.95 -15.66 18.84
C LYS A 91 -2.32 -15.26 19.37
N GLU A 92 -3.03 -14.39 18.66
CA GLU A 92 -4.38 -13.96 19.04
C GLU A 92 -5.41 -15.08 18.86
N ILE A 93 -5.29 -15.86 17.77
CA ILE A 93 -6.21 -16.97 17.44
C ILE A 93 -5.98 -18.21 18.33
N PHE A 94 -4.73 -18.50 18.70
CA PHE A 94 -4.38 -19.70 19.48
C PHE A 94 -4.20 -19.43 20.99
N SER A 95 -4.52 -18.21 21.45
CA SER A 95 -4.56 -17.85 22.87
C SER A 95 -6.01 -17.76 23.42
N GLU A 96 -6.97 -18.37 22.72
CA GLU A 96 -8.30 -18.71 23.24
C GLU A 96 -8.38 -20.19 23.64
#